data_AF-A0A1M7RTI5-F1
#
_entry.id   AF-A0A1M7RTI5-F1
#
_cell.length_a   1.000
_cell.length_b   1.000
_cell.length_c   1.000
_cell.angle_alpha   90.00
_cell.angle_beta   90.00
_cell.angle_gamma   90.00
#
_symmetry.space_group_name_H-M   'P 1'
#
loop_
_entity.id
_entity.type
_entity.pdbx_description
1 polymer ?
#
loop_
_entity_poly.entity_id
_entity_poly.type
_entity_poly.pdbx_seq_one_letter_code
_entity_poly.pdbx_strand_id
1 'polypeptide(L)' 'MCFRPPTVNKPIKCPSCGTLNPSNLKLCKKCQEALETEEKKESKDAEK' A
#
# COMPACT_ATOMS: atom_id res chain seq x y z
N MET A 1 -5.62 -27.41 9.19
CA MET A 1 -4.52 -26.76 8.45
C MET A 1 -4.87 -25.28 8.25
N CYS A 2 -4.11 -24.35 8.84
CA CYS A 2 -4.40 -22.91 8.77
C CYS A 2 -3.65 -22.28 7.58
N PHE A 3 -4.30 -22.21 6.43
CA PHE A 3 -3.76 -21.51 5.24
C PHE A 3 -4.02 -20.01 5.41
N ARG A 4 -3.11 -19.29 6.07
CA ARG A 4 -3.19 -17.83 6.23
C ARG A 4 -2.18 -17.17 5.29
N PRO A 5 -2.56 -16.86 4.03
CA PRO A 5 -1.67 -16.15 3.13
C PRO A 5 -1.29 -14.79 3.75
N PRO A 6 0.00 -14.51 3.97
CA PRO A 6 0.43 -13.23 4.49
C PRO A 6 0.57 -12.26 3.32
N THR A 7 -0.54 -11.78 2.76
CA THR A 7 -0.51 -10.61 1.87
C THR A 7 -0.29 -9.35 2.71
N VAL A 8 0.85 -9.31 3.42
CA VAL A 8 1.24 -8.20 4.27
C VAL A 8 1.81 -7.11 3.38
N ASN A 9 0.89 -6.32 2.84
CA ASN A 9 1.20 -5.03 2.23
C ASN A 9 1.73 -4.12 3.35
N LYS A 10 3.05 -4.02 3.44
CA LYS A 10 3.73 -3.24 4.50
C LYS A 10 3.44 -1.76 4.27
N PRO A 11 3.03 -0.98 5.28
CA PRO A 11 2.82 0.45 5.12
C PRO A 11 4.16 1.20 4.98
N ILE A 12 4.18 2.22 4.12
CA ILE A 12 5.30 3.13 3.91
C ILE A 12 5.10 4.42 4.72
N LYS A 13 6.16 4.91 5.36
CA LYS A 13 6.14 6.19 6.07
C LYS A 13 6.50 7.30 5.10
N CYS A 14 5.64 8.32 5.01
CA CYS A 14 5.91 9.49 4.18
C CYS A 14 7.10 10.28 4.75
N PRO A 15 8.14 10.58 3.95
CA PRO A 15 9.29 11.38 4.40
C PRO A 15 8.94 12.86 4.61
N SER A 16 7.93 13.36 3.91
CA SER A 16 7.55 14.78 3.93
C SER A 16 6.71 15.15 5.18
N CYS A 17 5.76 14.30 5.59
CA CYS A 17 4.87 14.58 6.73
C CYS A 17 4.87 13.52 7.84
N GLY A 18 5.60 12.41 7.68
CA GLY A 18 5.66 11.32 8.66
C GLY A 18 4.43 10.41 8.72
N THR A 19 3.41 10.64 7.88
CA THR A 19 2.18 9.84 7.84
C THR A 19 2.46 8.43 7.31
N LEU A 20 1.89 7.42 7.96
CA LEU A 20 1.90 6.03 7.47
C LEU A 20 0.85 5.88 6.36
N ASN A 21 1.31 5.63 5.14
CA ASN A 21 0.48 5.34 3.99
C ASN A 21 0.63 3.88 3.61
N PRO A 22 -0.42 3.21 3.11
CA PRO A 22 -0.27 1.89 2.52
C PRO A 22 0.61 1.95 1.26
N SER A 23 1.43 0.93 1.01
CA SER A 23 2.31 0.85 -0.17
C SER A 23 1.59 0.64 -1.51
N ASN A 24 0.26 0.69 -1.51
CA ASN A 24 -0.56 0.76 -2.73
C ASN A 24 -0.78 2.19 -3.23
N LEU A 25 -0.29 3.20 -2.52
CA LEU A 25 -0.52 4.61 -2.86
C LEU A 25 0.77 5.27 -3.33
N LYS A 26 0.78 5.71 -4.58
CA LYS A 26 1.83 6.55 -5.18
C LYS A 26 1.95 7.92 -4.54
N LEU A 27 0.92 8.37 -3.84
CA LEU A 27 0.84 9.70 -3.25
C LEU A 27 0.38 9.60 -1.79
N CYS A 28 0.97 10.44 -0.93
CA CYS A 28 0.57 10.55 0.46
C CYS A 28 -0.86 11.07 0.57
N LYS A 29 -1.71 10.39 1.34
CA LYS A 29 -3.11 10.84 1.52
C LYS A 29 -3.26 12.19 2.22
N LYS A 30 -2.23 12.62 2.95
CA LYS A 30 -2.30 13.81 3.81
C LYS A 30 -1.63 15.03 3.20
N CYS A 31 -0.46 14.86 2.59
CA CYS A 31 0.30 15.96 1.99
C CYS A 31 0.42 15.86 0.47
N GLN A 32 -0.12 14.80 -0.16
CA GLN A 32 -0.08 14.56 -1.61
C GLN A 32 1.34 14.41 -2.20
N GLU A 33 2.35 14.22 -1.35
CA GLU A 33 3.73 13.98 -1.79
C GLU A 33 3.89 12.62 -2.48
N ALA A 34 4.78 12.54 -3.47
CA ALA A 34 5.17 11.29 -4.11
C ALA A 34 5.75 10.29 -3.09
N LEU A 35 5.20 9.08 -3.09
CA LEU A 35 5.71 7.93 -2.36
C LEU A 35 6.23 6.93 -3.39
N GLU A 36 7.47 6.48 -3.22
CA GLU A 36 8.05 5.42 -4.06
C GLU A 36 7.36 4.10 -3.73
N THR A 37 6.28 3.80 -4.46
CA THR A 37 5.61 2.50 -4.42
C THR A 37 5.87 1.76 -5.72
N GLU A 38 6.77 0.77 -5.67
CA GLU A 38 6.96 -0.19 -6.75
C GLU A 38 5.74 -1.13 -6.83
N GLU A 39 4.76 -0.76 -7.66
CA GLU A 39 3.58 -1.55 -7.93
C GLU A 39 3.90 -2.79 -8.78
N LYS A 40 4.02 -3.94 -8.13
CA LYS A 40 3.58 -5.19 -8.74
C LYS A 40 2.06 -5.29 -8.56
N LYS A 41 1.34 -5.08 -9.67
CA LYS A 41 -0.08 -5.38 -9.86
C LYS A 41 -0.41 -6.79 -9.35
N GLU A 42 -1.50 -6.94 -8.58
CA GLU A 42 -2.33 -8.14 -8.40
C GLU A 42 -3.40 -7.79 -7.34
N SER A 43 -4.71 -7.94 -7.48
CA SER A 43 -5.57 -8.50 -8.52
C SER A 43 -7.00 -8.00 -8.28
N LYS A 44 -7.80 -7.99 -9.36
CA LYS A 44 -9.26 -7.91 -9.32
C LYS A 44 -9.83 -9.00 -8.41
N ASP A 45 -10.86 -8.66 -7.66
CA ASP A 45 -11.92 -9.54 -7.16
C ASP A 45 -13.13 -8.60 -6.98
N ALA A 46 -14.14 -8.48 -7.84
CA ALA A 46 -14.78 -9.40 -8.78
C ALA A 46 -15.37 -10.66 -8.12
N GLU A 47 -16.26 -10.47 -7.16
CA GLU A 47 -17.42 -11.34 -6.88
C GLU A 47 -18.38 -10.50 -6.01
N LYS A 48 -19.65 -10.27 -6.31
CA LYS A 48 -20.67 -11.10 -6.93
C LYS A 48 -21.80 -10.24 -7.50
#